data_AF-A0A7K0TVV0-F1
#
_entry.id   AF-A0A7K0TVV0-F1
#
_cell.length_a   1.000
_cell.length_b   1.000
_cell.length_c   1.000
_cell.angle_alpha   90.00
_cell.angle_beta   90.00
_cell.angle_gamma   90.00
#
_symmetry.space_group_name_H-M   'P 1'
#
loop_
_entity.id
_entity.type
_entity.pdbx_description
1 polymer ?
#
loop_
_entity_poly.entity_id
_entity_poly.type
_entity_poly.pdbx_seq_one_letter_code
_entity_poly.pdbx_strand_id
1 'polypeptide(L)' 'PVGLFIETFGTEKYDLEKISAAVDEVFDLRPAAIIRDLDLLKPIYSKTAAYGHFGRELATFTWEKTDRAQALKSLVK' A
#
# COMPACT_ATOMS: atom_id res chain seq x y z
N PRO A 1 -9.47 -8.31 5.43
CA PRO A 1 -9.55 -7.70 6.78
C PRO A 1 -11.00 -7.76 7.28
N VAL A 2 -11.26 -7.50 8.57
CA VAL A 2 -12.66 -7.43 9.09
C VAL A 2 -13.33 -6.10 8.72
N GLY A 3 -12.54 -5.04 8.47
CA GLY A 3 -13.00 -3.77 7.91
C GLY A 3 -11.84 -2.98 7.30
N LEU A 4 -12.16 -2.05 6.41
CA LEU A 4 -11.26 -1.07 5.82
C LEU A 4 -11.90 0.32 6.01
N PHE A 5 -11.10 1.29 6.48
CA PHE A 5 -11.52 2.67 6.62
C PHE A 5 -10.43 3.57 6.02
N ILE A 6 -10.84 4.52 5.19
CA ILE A 6 -9.95 5.47 4.51
C ILE A 6 -10.37 6.88 4.88
N GLU A 7 -9.39 7.68 5.26
CA GLU A 7 -9.52 9.11 5.55
C GLU A 7 -8.51 9.89 4.71
N THR A 8 -8.98 10.93 4.02
CA THR A 8 -8.21 11.76 3.10
C THR A 8 -8.02 13.19 3.60
N PHE A 9 -8.60 13.51 4.77
CA PHE A 9 -8.51 14.79 5.45
C PHE A 9 -8.92 15.98 4.55
N GLY A 10 -9.93 15.78 3.69
CA GLY A 10 -10.48 16.80 2.78
C GLY A 10 -9.59 17.14 1.58
N THR A 11 -8.60 16.30 1.26
CA THR A 11 -7.67 16.51 0.12
C THR A 11 -7.98 15.64 -1.09
N GLU A 12 -9.02 14.81 -1.01
CA GLU A 12 -9.46 13.93 -2.08
C GLU A 12 -9.86 14.72 -3.33
N LYS A 13 -9.52 14.15 -4.49
CA LYS A 13 -9.89 14.71 -5.81
C LYS A 13 -11.02 13.95 -6.48
N TYR A 14 -11.38 12.81 -5.90
CA TYR A 14 -12.38 11.88 -6.37
C TYR A 14 -13.21 11.42 -5.18
N ASP A 15 -14.38 10.87 -5.48
CA ASP A 15 -15.30 10.36 -4.47
C ASP A 15 -14.65 9.32 -3.54
N LEU A 16 -14.91 9.43 -2.23
CA LEU A 16 -14.33 8.57 -1.19
C LEU A 16 -14.71 7.10 -1.36
N GLU A 17 -15.94 6.81 -1.79
CA GLU A 17 -16.38 5.43 -2.02
C GLU A 17 -15.62 4.83 -3.20
N LYS A 18 -15.37 5.61 -4.25
CA LYS A 18 -14.51 5.18 -5.37
C LYS A 18 -13.07 4.93 -4.93
N ILE A 19 -12.51 5.77 -4.06
CA ILE A 19 -11.16 5.57 -3.53
C ILE A 19 -11.10 4.28 -2.73
N SER A 20 -12.08 4.02 -1.86
CA SER A 20 -12.17 2.77 -1.09
C SER A 20 -12.29 1.55 -1.99
N ALA A 21 -13.19 1.60 -2.98
CA ALA A 21 -13.37 0.51 -3.94
C ALA A 21 -12.10 0.23 -4.74
N ALA A 22 -11.39 1.28 -5.18
CA ALA A 22 -10.12 1.14 -5.89
C ALA A 22 -9.04 0.49 -5.02
N VAL A 23 -8.98 0.78 -3.71
CA VAL A 23 -8.05 0.13 -2.79
C VAL A 23 -8.38 -1.36 -2.63
N ASP A 24 -9.65 -1.70 -2.43
CA ASP A 24 -10.07 -3.11 -2.31
C ASP A 24 -9.82 -3.91 -3.60
N GLU A 25 -9.91 -3.28 -4.77
CA GLU A 25 -9.64 -3.92 -6.07
C GLU A 25 -8.13 -4.10 -6.33
N VAL A 26 -7.31 -3.09 -6.02
CA VAL A 26 -5.87 -3.10 -6.33
C VAL A 26 -5.06 -3.85 -5.27
N PHE A 27 -5.53 -3.92 -4.03
CA PHE A 27 -4.78 -4.51 -2.92
C PHE A 27 -5.53 -5.71 -2.32
N ASP A 28 -4.93 -6.89 -2.45
CA ASP A 28 -5.37 -8.07 -1.70
C ASP A 28 -4.87 -7.97 -0.25
N LEU A 29 -5.72 -7.46 0.64
CA LEU A 29 -5.40 -7.20 2.05
C LEU A 29 -5.47 -8.47 2.95
N ARG A 30 -5.48 -9.67 2.38
CA ARG A 30 -5.35 -10.91 3.16
C ARG A 30 -3.90 -11.07 3.63
N PRO A 31 -3.62 -11.56 4.86
CA PRO A 31 -2.26 -11.64 5.40
C PRO A 31 -1.26 -12.37 4.47
N ALA A 32 -1.66 -13.50 3.89
CA ALA A 32 -0.81 -14.26 2.97
C ALA A 32 -0.53 -13.52 1.65
N ALA A 33 -1.50 -12.74 1.16
CA ALA A 33 -1.34 -11.96 -0.05
C ALA A 33 -0.42 -10.75 0.17
N ILE A 34 -0.53 -10.07 1.32
CA ILE A 34 0.41 -9.02 1.72
C ILE A 34 1.85 -9.55 1.74
N ILE A 35 2.07 -10.72 2.37
CA ILE A 35 3.38 -11.37 2.42
C ILE A 35 3.92 -11.68 1.02
N ARG A 36 3.07 -12.21 0.13
CA ARG A 36 3.43 -12.54 -1.26
C ARG A 36 3.78 -11.28 -2.05
N ASP A 37 2.89 -10.30 -2.04
CA ASP A 37 2.96 -9.11 -2.89
C ASP A 37 4.12 -8.19 -2.50
N LEU A 38 4.42 -8.13 -1.20
CA LEU A 38 5.57 -7.39 -0.67
C LEU A 38 6.81 -8.27 -0.50
N ASP A 39 6.75 -9.56 -0.85
CA ASP A 39 7.89 -10.47 -0.86
C ASP A 39 8.64 -10.51 0.49
N LEU A 40 7.87 -10.65 1.57
CA LEU A 40 8.32 -10.39 2.96
C LEU A 40 9.07 -11.55 3.62
N LEU A 41 9.07 -12.76 3.05
CA LEU A 41 9.75 -13.93 3.62
C LEU A 41 11.24 -13.93 3.28
N LYS A 42 11.92 -12.83 3.62
CA LYS A 42 13.34 -12.57 3.34
C LYS A 42 14.02 -11.87 4.53
N PRO A 43 15.34 -12.00 4.69
CA PRO A 43 16.07 -11.33 5.76
C PRO A 43 16.33 -9.84 5.43
N ILE A 44 15.26 -9.04 5.31
CA ILE A 44 15.31 -7.63 4.87
C ILE A 44 15.19 -6.60 6.00
N TYR A 45 14.89 -7.06 7.23
CA TYR A 45 14.41 -6.20 8.31
C TYR A 45 15.50 -5.46 9.11
N SER A 46 16.77 -5.89 9.07
CA SER A 46 17.82 -5.24 9.89
C SER A 46 17.99 -3.75 9.56
N LYS A 47 17.78 -3.36 8.30
CA LYS A 47 17.88 -1.96 7.86
C LYS A 47 16.73 -1.08 8.36
N THR A 48 15.59 -1.65 8.76
CA THR A 48 14.44 -0.90 9.30
C THR A 48 14.62 -0.58 10.79
N ALA A 49 15.50 -1.29 11.50
CA ALA A 49 15.68 -1.18 12.95
C ALA A 49 16.28 0.16 13.41
N ALA A 50 16.81 0.95 12.48
CA ALA A 50 17.28 2.31 12.72
C ALA A 50 16.84 3.23 11.58
N TYR A 51 16.63 4.51 11.91
CA TYR A 51 16.22 5.56 10.97
C TYR A 51 14.84 5.35 10.31
N GLY A 52 13.98 4.54 10.93
CA GLY A 52 12.59 4.36 10.53
C GLY A 52 12.37 3.31 9.43
N HIS A 53 11.14 2.81 9.38
CA HIS A 53 10.68 1.78 8.44
C HIS A 53 10.17 2.36 7.10
N PHE A 54 9.78 3.63 7.10
CA PHE A 54 9.09 4.29 5.99
C PHE A 54 9.87 5.50 5.46
N GLY A 55 9.57 5.91 4.22
CA GLY A 55 10.14 7.10 3.58
C GLY A 55 11.57 6.91 3.09
N ARG A 56 11.99 5.66 2.87
CA ARG A 56 13.35 5.29 2.51
C ARG A 56 13.33 4.34 1.31
N GLU A 57 13.69 4.84 0.13
CA GLU A 57 13.67 4.06 -1.11
C GLU A 57 14.88 3.10 -1.21
N LEU A 58 14.87 2.05 -0.39
CA LEU A 58 15.83 0.96 -0.47
C LEU A 58 15.24 -0.19 -1.29
N ALA A 59 16.06 -0.87 -2.08
CA ALA A 59 15.62 -2.00 -2.91
C ALA A 59 14.90 -3.11 -2.13
N THR A 60 15.20 -3.25 -0.83
CA THR A 60 14.59 -4.23 0.08
C THR A 60 13.26 -3.79 0.67
N PHE A 61 12.89 -2.51 0.59
CA PHE A 61 11.64 -1.97 1.15
C PHE A 61 10.60 -1.92 0.05
N THR A 62 10.04 -3.09 -0.26
CA THR A 62 9.05 -3.28 -1.33
C THR A 62 7.78 -2.45 -1.12
N TRP A 63 7.42 -2.14 0.13
CA TRP A 63 6.28 -1.29 0.47
C TRP A 63 6.44 0.18 0.12
N GLU A 64 7.67 0.64 -0.18
CA GLU A 64 7.93 2.03 -0.61
C GLU A 64 7.72 2.20 -2.12
N LYS A 65 7.53 1.11 -2.87
CA LYS A 65 7.27 1.18 -4.31
C LYS A 65 5.90 1.79 -4.58
N THR A 66 5.84 2.65 -5.59
CA THR A 66 4.61 3.31 -6.06
C THR A 66 4.06 2.69 -7.33
N ASP A 67 4.38 1.42 -7.59
CA ASP A 67 4.02 0.69 -8.82
C ASP A 67 2.50 0.49 -9.01
N ARG A 68 1.71 0.60 -7.94
CA ARG A 68 0.23 0.53 -7.96
C ARG A 68 -0.46 1.88 -8.18
N ALA A 69 0.27 2.99 -8.19
CA ALA A 69 -0.32 4.33 -8.28
C ALA A 69 -1.14 4.54 -9.57
N GLN A 70 -0.68 3.98 -10.69
CA GLN A 70 -1.38 4.09 -11.96
C GLN A 70 -2.69 3.28 -11.97
N ALA A 71 -2.70 2.09 -11.36
CA ALA A 71 -3.89 1.24 -11.27
C ALA A 71 -4.98 1.90 -10.41
N LEU A 72 -4.59 2.47 -9.27
CA LEU A 72 -5.49 3.29 -8.45
C LEU A 72 -6.08 4.45 -9.25
N LYS A 73 -5.23 5.21 -9.94
CA LYS A 73 -5.64 6.37 -10.74
C LYS A 73 -6.62 6.01 -11.85
N SER A 74 -6.49 4.84 -12.48
CA SER A 74 -7.43 4.40 -13.52
C SER A 74 -8.80 4.01 -13.00
N LEU A 75 -8.92 3.56 -11.75
CA LEU A 75 -10.19 3.12 -11.16
C LEU A 75 -10.98 4.28 -10.54
N VAL A 76 -10.30 5.33 -10.07
CA VAL A 76 -10.96 6.50 -9.46
C VAL A 76 -11.39 7.58 -10.45
N LYS A 77 -10.77 7.62 -11.64
CA LYS A 77 -11.12 8.53 -12.72
C LYS A 77 -12.41 8.13 -13.39
#